data_AF-A0ABD2RSY7-F1
#
_entry.id   AF-A0ABD2RSY7-F1
#
_cell.length_a   1.000
_cell.length_b   1.000
_cell.length_c   1.000
_cell.angle_alpha   90.00
_cell.angle_beta   90.00
_cell.angle_gamma   90.00
#
_symmetry.space_group_name_H-M   'P 1'
#
loop_
_entity.id
_entity.type
_entity.pdbx_description
1 polymer ?
#
loop_
_entity_poly.entity_id
_entity_poly.type
_entity_poly.pdbx_seq_one_letter_code
_entity_poly.pdbx_strand_id
1 'polypeptide(L)'
;NNSIANGCGNKKLEQGGRNQFTTNTSASLCDYVFCIRQLKKKSQNCPITLECPISTRNGEMLILKITTTTNSSLLLSLSKIPFIKILPISPFQSSQKMNSPRMSSWLNKFGFGARTESSIDSSSSEIPQGPDHDVPDPGQQFAQFGAGCFWGVELAYQRVTGVTKTEAGYSQGFVHNPRYEDVCSGTSNHSEVVRVQYDPNECSYESLLDVFWARHDPTTLNRQGNDVGTQYRSGIYFYTPEQEKAALESQDRQQKILNRKIITEILPAKKFYRAEEGHQQYLAKGGRFGSKQSAGKGCNDPIRCYG
;
A
#
# COMPACT_ATOMS: atom_id res chain seq x y z
N ASN A 1 14.67 40.82 -4.67
CA ASN A 1 14.53 42.24 -4.30
C ASN A 1 13.17 42.48 -3.66
N ASN A 2 13.19 42.74 -2.35
CA ASN A 2 12.18 43.37 -1.46
C ASN A 2 10.77 42.75 -1.42
N SER A 3 10.11 42.51 -0.29
CA SER A 3 10.26 42.97 1.09
C SER A 3 9.57 42.00 2.06
N ILE A 4 10.16 41.79 3.23
CA ILE A 4 9.53 41.13 4.37
C ILE A 4 8.40 42.04 4.88
N ALA A 5 7.15 41.61 4.72
CA ALA A 5 6.00 42.22 5.39
C ALA A 5 5.57 41.32 6.55
N ASN A 6 5.94 41.72 7.77
CA ASN A 6 5.42 41.17 9.01
C ASN A 6 3.95 41.61 9.17
N GLY A 7 3.04 40.65 9.27
CA GLY A 7 1.66 40.88 9.69
C GLY A 7 0.84 39.59 9.66
N CYS A 8 0.50 39.02 10.84
CA CYS A 8 -0.50 37.96 10.92
C CYS A 8 -1.88 38.59 10.59
N GLY A 9 -2.25 38.63 9.31
CA GLY A 9 -3.59 38.93 8.86
C GLY A 9 -4.44 37.65 8.80
N ASN A 10 -5.67 37.70 9.30
CA ASN A 10 -6.66 36.62 9.21
C ASN A 10 -6.94 36.28 7.73
N LYS A 11 -6.30 35.24 7.19
CA LYS A 11 -6.68 34.67 5.88
C LYS A 11 -7.78 33.64 6.08
N LYS A 12 -9.02 34.05 5.81
CA LYS A 12 -10.16 33.16 5.63
C LYS A 12 -10.03 32.52 4.23
N LEU A 13 -9.72 31.24 4.17
CA LEU A 13 -9.75 30.47 2.92
C LEU A 13 -11.21 30.09 2.65
N GLU A 14 -11.93 30.93 1.90
CA GLU A 14 -13.24 30.58 1.34
C GLU A 14 -13.02 29.82 0.02
N GLN A 15 -13.28 28.51 0.02
CA GLN A 15 -13.49 27.75 -1.21
C GLN A 15 -14.94 27.92 -1.66
N GLY A 16 -15.18 28.89 -2.54
CA GLY A 16 -16.37 28.93 -3.38
C GLY A 16 -16.17 28.06 -4.61
N GLY A 17 -16.98 27.00 -4.77
CA GLY A 17 -17.01 26.18 -5.97
C GLY A 17 -17.46 24.75 -5.69
N ARG A 18 -18.73 24.46 -5.99
CA ARG A 18 -19.40 23.17 -5.79
C ARG A 18 -18.56 21.98 -6.26
N ASN A 19 -18.28 21.06 -5.33
CA ASN A 19 -18.36 19.63 -5.56
C ASN A 19 -18.63 18.97 -4.22
N GLN A 20 -19.83 18.41 -4.07
CA GLN A 20 -20.23 17.61 -2.92
C GLN A 20 -19.34 16.36 -2.87
N PHE A 21 -18.33 16.36 -2.00
CA PHE A 21 -17.68 15.12 -1.59
C PHE A 21 -18.45 14.57 -0.39
N THR A 22 -19.31 13.59 -0.66
CA THR A 22 -19.81 12.68 0.37
C THR A 22 -18.66 11.78 0.82
N THR A 23 -17.92 12.20 1.84
CA THR A 23 -16.90 11.35 2.47
C THR A 23 -17.55 10.47 3.53
N ASN A 24 -17.65 9.17 3.25
CA ASN A 24 -17.86 8.15 4.27
C ASN A 24 -16.71 8.20 5.29
N THR A 25 -17.09 8.30 6.55
CA THR A 25 -16.31 8.69 7.72
C THR A 25 -15.54 7.52 8.35
N SER A 26 -14.22 7.66 8.52
CA SER A 26 -13.50 7.39 9.80
C SER A 26 -12.04 7.83 9.71
N ALA A 27 -11.76 9.13 9.82
CA ALA A 27 -10.41 9.60 10.13
C ALA A 27 -10.26 9.66 11.66
N SER A 28 -9.20 9.07 12.21
CA SER A 28 -8.94 9.04 13.66
C SER A 28 -8.44 10.41 14.13
N LEU A 29 -8.75 10.79 15.38
CA LEU A 29 -8.22 12.01 16.02
C LEU A 29 -6.68 12.08 15.94
N CYS A 30 -5.99 10.93 15.88
CA CYS A 30 -4.54 10.86 15.69
C CYS A 30 -4.06 11.43 14.35
N ASP A 31 -4.81 11.21 13.26
CA ASP A 31 -4.44 11.66 11.91
C ASP A 31 -4.46 13.19 11.83
N TYR A 32 -5.39 13.82 12.55
CA TYR A 32 -5.50 15.27 12.64
C TYR A 32 -4.42 15.91 13.51
N VAL A 33 -4.06 15.28 14.64
CA VAL A 33 -2.96 15.76 15.51
C VAL A 33 -1.61 15.69 14.79
N PHE A 34 -1.39 14.65 13.97
CA PHE A 34 -0.22 14.56 13.11
C PHE A 34 -0.17 15.68 12.07
N CYS A 35 -1.31 15.97 11.42
CA CYS A 35 -1.44 17.07 10.46
C CYS A 35 -1.12 18.44 11.11
N ILE A 36 -1.59 18.67 12.34
CA ILE A 36 -1.29 19.89 13.12
C ILE A 36 0.21 20.04 13.41
N ARG A 37 0.89 18.95 13.79
CA ARG A 37 2.34 18.98 14.05
C ARG A 37 3.14 19.33 12.79
N GLN A 38 2.71 18.84 11.62
CA GLN A 38 3.35 19.16 10.35
C GLN A 38 3.10 20.60 9.89
N LEU A 39 1.89 21.13 10.11
CA LEU A 39 1.57 22.53 9.83
C LEU A 39 2.35 23.48 10.76
N LYS A 40 2.56 23.11 12.03
CA LYS A 40 3.37 23.90 12.98
C LYS A 40 4.86 23.93 12.62
N LYS A 41 5.40 22.86 12.00
CA LYS A 41 6.79 22.87 11.47
C LYS A 41 6.98 23.84 10.30
N LYS A 42 5.92 24.17 9.55
CA LYS A 42 5.97 25.11 8.41
C LYS A 42 5.59 26.55 8.78
N SER A 43 4.90 26.77 9.90
CA SER A 43 4.43 28.08 10.34
C SER A 43 5.32 28.63 11.45
N GLN A 44 6.24 29.54 11.11
CA GLN A 44 6.94 30.34 12.11
C GLN A 44 5.94 31.29 12.81
N ASN A 45 5.65 31.01 14.09
CA ASN A 45 5.02 31.87 15.09
C ASN A 45 3.59 32.46 14.89
N CYS A 46 2.82 32.14 13.84
CA CYS A 46 1.37 32.53 13.81
C CYS A 46 0.46 31.40 14.38
N PRO A 47 -0.61 31.74 15.14
CA PRO A 47 -1.60 30.78 15.61
C PRO A 47 -2.45 30.24 14.44
N ILE A 48 -2.78 28.94 14.49
CA ILE A 48 -3.59 28.25 13.48
C ILE A 48 -4.82 27.68 14.17
N THR A 49 -6.01 27.93 13.61
CA THR A 49 -7.27 27.31 14.05
C THR A 49 -7.76 26.36 12.97
N LEU A 50 -8.03 25.12 13.36
CA LEU A 50 -8.67 24.11 12.51
C LEU A 50 -10.06 23.78 13.05
N GLU A 51 -11.04 23.70 12.15
CA GLU A 51 -12.39 23.25 12.47
C GLU A 51 -12.61 21.86 11.86
N CYS A 52 -12.85 20.85 12.70
CA CYS A 52 -13.05 19.48 12.26
C CYS A 52 -14.48 19.02 12.62
N PRO A 53 -15.31 18.63 11.66
CA PRO A 53 -16.59 17.99 11.94
C PRO A 53 -16.35 16.56 12.47
N ILE A 54 -17.01 16.21 13.58
CA ILE A 54 -16.93 14.91 14.23
C ILE A 54 -18.35 14.37 14.43
N SER A 55 -18.58 13.11 14.06
CA SER A 55 -19.83 12.42 14.39
C SER A 55 -19.69 11.69 15.72
N THR A 56 -20.64 11.89 16.63
CA THR A 56 -20.74 11.11 17.86
C THR A 56 -21.33 9.71 17.60
N ARG A 57 -21.21 8.79 18.56
CA ARG A 57 -21.85 7.46 18.50
C ARG A 57 -23.37 7.52 18.33
N ASN A 58 -23.99 8.64 18.69
CA ASN A 58 -25.44 8.85 18.60
C ASN A 58 -25.85 9.58 17.31
N GLY A 59 -24.92 9.79 16.36
CA GLY A 59 -25.19 10.47 15.10
C GLY A 59 -25.26 12.00 15.18
N GLU A 60 -24.98 12.61 16.34
CA GLU A 60 -24.85 14.08 16.42
C GLU A 60 -23.55 14.54 15.79
N MET A 61 -23.62 15.60 14.96
CA MET A 61 -22.45 16.24 14.35
C MET A 61 -21.98 17.41 15.22
N LEU A 62 -20.71 17.37 15.63
CA LEU A 62 -20.04 18.39 16.43
C LEU A 62 -18.90 19.01 15.63
N ILE A 63 -18.59 20.29 15.86
CA ILE A 63 -17.37 20.89 15.34
C ILE A 63 -16.37 20.99 16.49
N LEU A 64 -15.24 20.32 16.35
CA LEU A 64 -14.08 20.50 17.21
C LEU A 64 -13.19 21.58 16.62
N LYS A 65 -13.02 22.67 17.36
CA LYS A 65 -12.04 23.72 17.03
C LYS A 65 -10.76 23.45 17.79
N ILE A 66 -9.65 23.35 17.05
CA ILE A 66 -8.31 23.17 17.60
C ILE A 66 -7.51 24.42 17.27
N THR A 67 -7.14 25.19 18.29
CA THR A 67 -6.33 26.41 18.11
C THR A 67 -4.95 26.20 18.72
N THR A 68 -3.90 26.43 17.93
CA THR A 68 -2.53 26.47 18.43
C THR A 68 -2.20 27.87 18.95
N THR A 69 -1.69 27.96 20.17
CA THR A 69 -1.17 29.23 20.72
C THR A 69 0.33 29.35 20.45
N THR A 70 0.84 30.58 20.51
CA THR A 70 2.27 30.91 20.34
C THR A 70 3.16 30.21 21.38
N ASN A 71 2.63 29.90 22.57
CA ASN A 71 3.36 29.24 23.66
C ASN A 71 3.22 27.71 23.66
N SER A 72 2.89 27.11 22.52
CA SER A 72 2.81 25.65 22.35
C SER A 72 1.71 24.94 23.13
N SER A 73 0.73 25.65 23.69
CA SER A 73 -0.49 25.04 24.22
C SER A 73 -1.54 24.84 23.12
N LEU A 74 -2.33 23.77 23.24
CA LEU A 74 -3.47 23.46 22.37
C LEU A 74 -4.75 23.79 23.13
N LEU A 75 -5.59 24.64 22.56
CA LEU A 75 -6.93 24.89 23.07
C LEU A 75 -7.95 24.12 22.23
N LEU A 76 -8.82 23.38 22.92
CA LEU A 76 -9.88 22.57 22.34
C LEU A 76 -11.24 23.14 22.74
N SER A 77 -12.11 23.40 21.76
CA SER A 77 -13.48 23.85 21.98
C SER A 77 -14.44 23.03 21.12
N LEU A 78 -15.55 22.60 21.71
CA LEU A 78 -16.64 21.92 21.00
C LEU A 78 -17.87 22.82 20.92
N SER A 79 -18.50 22.85 19.75
CA SER A 79 -19.80 23.49 19.54
C SER A 79 -20.77 22.56 18.83
N LYS A 80 -22.04 22.58 19.26
CA LYS A 80 -23.16 21.80 18.66
C LYS A 80 -23.76 22.55 17.48
N ILE A 81 -24.08 21.85 16.41
CA ILE A 81 -24.86 22.38 15.29
C ILE A 81 -26.35 22.06 15.52
N PRO A 82 -27.30 23.01 15.35
CA PRO A 82 -28.72 22.70 15.40
C PRO A 82 -29.16 21.88 14.16
N PHE A 83 -29.88 20.79 14.41
CA PHE A 83 -30.31 19.76 13.44
C PHE A 83 -31.07 20.30 12.21
N ILE A 84 -30.73 19.81 11.02
CA ILE A 84 -31.61 19.73 9.85
C ILE A 84 -32.16 18.29 9.81
N LYS A 85 -33.49 18.13 9.85
CA LYS A 85 -34.18 16.83 9.79
C LYS A 85 -34.03 16.20 8.40
N ILE A 86 -33.51 14.97 8.33
CA ILE A 86 -33.64 14.08 7.18
C ILE A 86 -34.58 12.94 7.60
N LEU A 87 -35.63 12.70 6.81
CA LEU A 87 -36.68 11.69 7.05
C LEU A 87 -36.16 10.27 6.79
N PRO A 88 -36.66 9.23 7.51
CA PRO A 88 -36.17 7.86 7.37
C PRO A 88 -36.84 7.11 6.22
N ILE A 89 -36.06 6.33 5.49
CA ILE A 89 -36.52 5.28 4.58
C ILE A 89 -36.73 4.00 5.40
N SER A 90 -37.87 3.35 5.20
CA SER A 90 -38.40 2.20 5.95
C SER A 90 -37.57 0.91 5.81
N PRO A 91 -37.71 -0.04 6.76
CA PRO A 91 -37.07 -1.35 6.67
C PRO A 91 -37.96 -2.35 5.93
N PHE A 92 -37.36 -3.12 5.01
CA PHE A 92 -37.98 -4.28 4.38
C PHE A 92 -37.73 -5.52 5.25
N GLN A 93 -38.79 -6.17 5.72
CA GLN A 93 -38.75 -7.48 6.39
C GLN A 93 -38.90 -8.59 5.36
N SER A 94 -38.13 -9.67 5.52
CA SER A 94 -38.62 -11.02 5.21
C SER A 94 -37.91 -12.01 6.11
N SER A 95 -38.71 -12.58 7.00
CA SER A 95 -38.42 -13.79 7.77
C SER A 95 -38.75 -15.01 6.91
N GLN A 96 -37.93 -16.07 7.01
CA GLN A 96 -38.42 -17.44 7.16
C GLN A 96 -37.31 -18.34 7.74
N LYS A 97 -37.59 -18.93 8.89
CA LYS A 97 -36.93 -20.11 9.46
C LYS A 97 -37.76 -21.33 9.08
N MET A 98 -37.13 -22.44 8.71
CA MET A 98 -37.59 -23.78 9.10
C MET A 98 -36.40 -24.73 9.32
N ASN A 99 -36.59 -25.67 10.24
CA ASN A 99 -35.62 -26.57 10.85
C ASN A 99 -35.29 -27.83 10.01
N SER A 100 -34.15 -28.42 10.36
CA SER A 100 -33.54 -29.74 10.02
C SER A 100 -34.50 -30.96 10.08
N PRO A 101 -34.19 -32.13 9.45
CA PRO A 101 -33.20 -33.08 10.01
C PRO A 101 -32.31 -33.88 9.02
N ARG A 102 -31.07 -34.15 9.49
CA ARG A 102 -30.18 -35.34 9.40
C ARG A 102 -30.59 -36.56 8.51
N MET A 103 -29.69 -37.05 7.64
CA MET A 103 -29.08 -38.41 7.72
C MET A 103 -28.05 -38.78 6.60
N SER A 104 -26.92 -39.33 7.08
CA SER A 104 -26.06 -40.44 6.61
C SER A 104 -25.97 -40.92 5.14
N SER A 105 -24.70 -40.98 4.70
CA SER A 105 -24.03 -41.97 3.86
C SER A 105 -24.68 -43.36 3.76
N TRP A 106 -25.00 -43.78 2.52
CA TRP A 106 -24.90 -45.16 2.02
C TRP A 106 -25.03 -45.14 0.48
N LEU A 107 -24.29 -46.01 -0.22
CA LEU A 107 -24.28 -46.26 -1.68
C LEU A 107 -23.21 -45.53 -2.53
N ASN A 108 -22.00 -46.08 -2.53
CA ASN A 108 -21.22 -46.28 -3.75
C ASN A 108 -20.53 -47.65 -3.67
N LYS A 109 -21.30 -48.69 -3.97
CA LYS A 109 -20.84 -50.06 -4.21
C LYS A 109 -21.48 -50.51 -5.52
N PHE A 110 -20.86 -50.16 -6.65
CA PHE A 110 -20.87 -50.91 -7.90
C PHE A 110 -19.71 -50.37 -8.75
N GLY A 111 -18.57 -51.06 -8.69
CA GLY A 111 -17.43 -50.74 -9.54
C GLY A 111 -17.68 -51.19 -10.96
N PHE A 112 -17.54 -50.26 -11.91
CA PHE A 112 -17.05 -50.46 -13.28
C PHE A 112 -16.72 -49.06 -13.84
N GLY A 113 -15.45 -48.77 -14.06
CA GLY A 113 -15.02 -47.49 -14.63
C GLY A 113 -13.55 -47.20 -14.38
N ALA A 114 -12.67 -47.89 -15.09
CA ALA A 114 -11.29 -47.45 -15.23
C ALA A 114 -11.27 -46.10 -15.96
N ARG A 115 -10.68 -45.06 -15.35
CA ARG A 115 -9.79 -44.09 -16.04
C ARG A 115 -9.34 -42.95 -15.10
N THR A 116 -8.02 -42.75 -15.14
CA THR A 116 -7.26 -41.57 -14.72
C THR A 116 -7.38 -41.19 -13.24
N GLU A 117 -6.60 -41.89 -12.42
CA GLU A 117 -5.85 -41.24 -11.35
C GLU A 117 -5.06 -40.08 -11.97
N SER A 118 -5.61 -38.87 -11.90
CA SER A 118 -4.78 -37.69 -12.03
C SER A 118 -3.87 -37.69 -10.81
N SER A 119 -2.64 -38.13 -11.00
CA SER A 119 -1.52 -37.75 -10.16
C SER A 119 -1.65 -36.26 -9.88
N ILE A 120 -2.07 -35.90 -8.66
CA ILE A 120 -1.89 -34.54 -8.17
C ILE A 120 -0.38 -34.37 -8.15
N ASP A 121 0.09 -33.63 -9.14
CA ASP A 121 1.47 -33.54 -9.50
C ASP A 121 2.22 -32.86 -8.35
N SER A 122 3.02 -33.66 -7.63
CA SER A 122 3.97 -33.18 -6.63
C SER A 122 4.96 -32.16 -7.21
N SER A 123 5.01 -32.00 -8.53
CA SER A 123 5.79 -30.98 -9.24
C SER A 123 5.21 -29.56 -9.13
N SER A 124 3.91 -29.41 -8.82
CA SER A 124 3.23 -28.11 -8.98
C SER A 124 3.71 -27.04 -7.98
N SER A 125 4.14 -27.43 -6.78
CA SER A 125 4.74 -26.52 -5.79
C SER A 125 6.24 -26.30 -5.99
N GLU A 126 6.93 -27.18 -6.72
CA GLU A 126 8.37 -27.05 -6.95
C GLU A 126 8.68 -25.91 -7.92
N ILE A 127 7.84 -25.73 -8.95
CA ILE A 127 8.02 -24.68 -9.96
C ILE A 127 8.00 -23.25 -9.33
N PRO A 128 6.98 -22.84 -8.56
CA PRO A 128 6.95 -21.51 -7.95
C PRO A 128 7.99 -21.35 -6.81
N GLN A 129 8.48 -22.45 -6.25
CA GLN A 129 9.54 -22.41 -5.23
C GLN A 129 10.96 -22.41 -5.81
N GLY A 130 11.13 -22.76 -7.09
CA GLY A 130 12.39 -22.70 -7.82
C GLY A 130 12.89 -21.26 -8.03
N PRO A 131 14.15 -21.09 -8.47
CA PRO A 131 14.74 -19.77 -8.69
C PRO A 131 14.12 -19.06 -9.91
N ASP A 132 14.34 -17.75 -10.01
CA ASP A 132 14.05 -17.02 -11.24
C ASP A 132 15.12 -17.33 -12.28
N HIS A 133 14.71 -17.96 -13.39
CA HIS A 133 15.58 -18.35 -14.49
C HIS A 133 15.57 -17.37 -15.66
N ASP A 134 14.78 -16.29 -15.57
CA ASP A 134 14.78 -15.26 -16.60
C ASP A 134 16.15 -14.55 -16.62
N VAL A 135 16.56 -14.08 -17.80
CA VAL A 135 17.83 -13.37 -18.00
C VAL A 135 17.53 -11.90 -18.27
N PRO A 136 18.19 -10.95 -17.59
CA PRO A 136 18.01 -9.53 -17.87
C PRO A 136 18.67 -9.15 -19.20
N ASP A 137 18.38 -7.96 -19.71
CA ASP A 137 19.02 -7.47 -20.94
C ASP A 137 20.56 -7.38 -20.76
N PRO A 138 21.36 -7.44 -21.85
CA PRO A 138 22.82 -7.41 -21.75
C PRO A 138 23.34 -6.19 -20.99
N GLY A 139 24.22 -6.42 -20.02
CA GLY A 139 24.77 -5.37 -19.13
C GLY A 139 23.91 -5.04 -17.92
N GLN A 140 22.69 -5.56 -17.85
CA GLN A 140 21.73 -5.25 -16.79
C GLN A 140 21.72 -6.31 -15.69
N GLN A 141 21.20 -5.93 -14.52
CA GLN A 141 20.97 -6.85 -13.41
C GLN A 141 19.51 -6.80 -12.95
N PHE A 142 19.02 -7.93 -12.42
CA PHE A 142 17.73 -7.99 -11.75
C PHE A 142 17.84 -7.61 -10.26
N ALA A 143 16.77 -7.01 -9.75
CA ALA A 143 16.50 -6.83 -8.33
C ALA A 143 14.99 -6.99 -8.09
N GLN A 144 14.57 -7.55 -6.95
CA GLN A 144 13.14 -7.78 -6.68
C GLN A 144 12.75 -7.34 -5.27
N PHE A 145 11.65 -6.57 -5.19
CA PHE A 145 11.22 -5.92 -3.95
C PHE A 145 9.70 -6.06 -3.73
N GLY A 146 9.28 -6.49 -2.55
CA GLY A 146 7.90 -6.45 -2.05
C GLY A 146 7.76 -5.36 -0.99
N ALA A 147 6.84 -4.40 -1.20
CA ALA A 147 6.73 -3.23 -0.34
C ALA A 147 5.27 -2.73 -0.22
N GLY A 148 4.32 -3.67 -0.15
CA GLY A 148 2.89 -3.41 -0.22
C GLY A 148 2.35 -3.47 -1.65
N CYS A 149 1.27 -2.74 -1.92
CA CYS A 149 0.66 -2.67 -3.25
C CYS A 149 1.70 -2.28 -4.31
N PHE A 150 1.95 -3.16 -5.28
CA PHE A 150 3.03 -3.00 -6.25
C PHE A 150 2.89 -1.77 -7.17
N TRP A 151 1.72 -1.13 -7.27
CA TRP A 151 1.47 0.00 -8.15
C TRP A 151 2.29 1.23 -7.75
N GLY A 152 2.31 1.53 -6.45
CA GLY A 152 3.11 2.63 -5.90
C GLY A 152 4.60 2.31 -5.87
N VAL A 153 4.94 1.04 -5.64
CA VAL A 153 6.33 0.55 -5.61
C VAL A 153 6.96 0.62 -6.99
N GLU A 154 6.22 0.16 -8.02
CA GLU A 154 6.68 0.17 -9.40
C GLU A 154 6.95 1.61 -9.84
N LEU A 155 6.01 2.52 -9.60
CA LEU A 155 6.19 3.93 -9.95
C LEU A 155 7.40 4.56 -9.26
N ALA A 156 7.75 4.15 -8.03
CA ALA A 156 8.94 4.63 -7.36
C ALA A 156 10.21 4.22 -8.12
N TYR A 157 10.31 2.95 -8.53
CA TYR A 157 11.46 2.47 -9.30
C TYR A 157 11.50 3.01 -10.74
N GLN A 158 10.34 3.25 -11.37
CA GLN A 158 10.29 3.86 -12.70
C GLN A 158 11.02 5.21 -12.74
N ARG A 159 11.03 5.95 -11.64
CA ARG A 159 11.64 7.28 -11.52
C ARG A 159 13.15 7.26 -11.24
N VAL A 160 13.74 6.11 -10.99
CA VAL A 160 15.17 5.99 -10.66
C VAL A 160 16.01 6.03 -11.95
N THR A 161 16.97 6.95 -12.03
CA THR A 161 17.94 6.99 -13.13
C THR A 161 18.81 5.72 -13.10
N GLY A 162 19.12 5.15 -14.26
CA GLY A 162 19.78 3.84 -14.38
C GLY A 162 18.86 2.62 -14.26
N VAL A 163 17.61 2.77 -13.78
CA VAL A 163 16.58 1.72 -13.94
C VAL A 163 16.06 1.74 -15.37
N THR A 164 16.14 0.59 -16.04
CA THR A 164 15.79 0.44 -17.46
C THR A 164 14.46 -0.26 -17.67
N LYS A 165 14.05 -1.16 -16.76
CA LYS A 165 12.75 -1.84 -16.82
C LYS A 165 12.18 -2.04 -15.42
N THR A 166 10.86 -1.95 -15.30
CA THR A 166 10.10 -2.35 -14.11
C THR A 166 8.96 -3.26 -14.53
N GLU A 167 8.66 -4.26 -13.71
CA GLU A 167 7.54 -5.17 -13.93
C GLU A 167 6.87 -5.50 -12.60
N ALA A 168 5.55 -5.29 -12.52
CA ALA A 168 4.74 -5.76 -11.40
C ALA A 168 4.50 -7.28 -11.53
N GLY A 169 4.51 -8.01 -10.41
CA GLY A 169 4.30 -9.46 -10.43
C GLY A 169 4.13 -10.10 -9.06
N TYR A 170 4.12 -11.43 -9.09
CA TYR A 170 3.90 -12.31 -7.95
C TYR A 170 5.09 -13.26 -7.79
N SER A 171 5.57 -13.46 -6.57
CA SER A 171 6.70 -14.37 -6.28
C SER A 171 6.60 -14.94 -4.86
N GLN A 172 7.50 -15.85 -4.49
CA GLN A 172 7.62 -16.51 -3.17
C GLN A 172 6.45 -17.40 -2.70
N GLY A 173 5.36 -17.47 -3.46
CA GLY A 173 4.20 -18.32 -3.16
C GLY A 173 4.33 -19.74 -3.67
N PHE A 174 3.27 -20.52 -3.50
CA PHE A 174 3.26 -21.97 -3.79
C PHE A 174 2.40 -22.35 -5.00
N VAL A 175 1.75 -21.39 -5.65
CA VAL A 175 0.85 -21.63 -6.78
C VAL A 175 1.59 -21.33 -8.07
N HIS A 176 1.64 -22.29 -8.99
CA HIS A 176 2.17 -22.06 -10.33
C HIS A 176 1.18 -21.26 -11.19
N ASN A 177 1.66 -20.27 -11.94
CA ASN A 177 0.86 -19.37 -12.78
C ASN A 177 -0.34 -18.73 -12.02
N PRO A 178 -0.09 -18.06 -10.88
CA PRO A 178 -1.16 -17.45 -10.10
C PRO A 178 -1.82 -16.33 -10.89
N ARG A 179 -3.14 -16.20 -10.76
CA ARG A 179 -3.89 -15.01 -11.18
C ARG A 179 -4.02 -14.04 -10.01
N TYR A 180 -4.36 -12.79 -10.30
CA TYR A 180 -4.63 -11.80 -9.27
C TYR A 180 -5.64 -12.29 -8.21
N GLU A 181 -6.68 -13.04 -8.63
CA GLU A 181 -7.68 -13.59 -7.71
C GLU A 181 -7.09 -14.63 -6.73
N ASP A 182 -6.15 -15.46 -7.20
CA ASP A 182 -5.45 -16.45 -6.38
C ASP A 182 -4.59 -15.76 -5.32
N VAL A 183 -3.98 -14.62 -5.67
CA VAL A 183 -3.18 -13.81 -4.73
C VAL A 183 -4.08 -13.08 -3.73
N CYS A 184 -5.19 -12.49 -4.19
CA CYS A 184 -6.16 -11.79 -3.34
C CYS A 184 -6.83 -12.69 -2.30
N SER A 185 -6.98 -13.99 -2.61
CA SER A 185 -7.50 -14.97 -1.65
C SER A 185 -6.61 -15.13 -0.40
N GLY A 186 -5.33 -14.78 -0.50
CA GLY A 186 -4.32 -14.94 0.55
C GLY A 186 -3.80 -16.38 0.74
N THR A 187 -4.34 -17.38 0.03
CA THR A 187 -3.96 -18.79 0.21
C THR A 187 -2.75 -19.21 -0.62
N SER A 188 -2.40 -18.45 -1.66
CA SER A 188 -1.27 -18.77 -2.54
C SER A 188 0.10 -18.45 -1.93
N ASN A 189 0.13 -17.64 -0.87
CA ASN A 189 1.31 -17.11 -0.19
C ASN A 189 2.28 -16.31 -1.09
N HIS A 190 1.85 -15.92 -2.29
CA HIS A 190 2.62 -15.00 -3.11
C HIS A 190 2.73 -13.63 -2.43
N SER A 191 3.86 -12.95 -2.64
CA SER A 191 4.00 -11.52 -2.41
C SER A 191 3.74 -10.79 -3.72
N GLU A 192 3.04 -9.66 -3.66
CA GLU A 192 3.18 -8.63 -4.68
C GLU A 192 4.61 -8.11 -4.63
N VAL A 193 5.26 -8.08 -5.79
CA VAL A 193 6.64 -7.65 -5.95
C VAL A 193 6.80 -6.83 -7.21
N VAL A 194 7.84 -6.02 -7.23
CA VAL A 194 8.34 -5.36 -8.44
C VAL A 194 9.69 -5.97 -8.77
N ARG A 195 9.81 -6.53 -9.98
CA ARG A 195 11.10 -6.91 -10.56
C ARG A 195 11.65 -5.73 -11.36
N VAL A 196 12.87 -5.33 -11.03
CA VAL A 196 13.57 -4.18 -11.59
C VAL A 196 14.75 -4.68 -12.41
N GLN A 197 14.93 -4.15 -13.62
CA GLN A 197 16.21 -4.23 -14.34
C GLN A 197 16.90 -2.88 -14.27
N TYR A 198 18.19 -2.89 -13.91
CA TYR A 198 18.99 -1.68 -13.77
C TYR A 198 20.39 -1.88 -14.36
N ASP A 199 20.97 -0.79 -14.85
CA ASP A 199 22.38 -0.76 -15.27
C ASP A 199 23.25 -0.50 -14.03
N PRO A 200 24.10 -1.45 -13.60
CA PRO A 200 24.97 -1.28 -12.45
C PRO A 200 26.02 -0.16 -12.61
N ASN A 201 26.26 0.32 -13.84
CA ASN A 201 27.16 1.45 -14.10
C ASN A 201 26.47 2.81 -13.88
N GLU A 202 25.14 2.87 -13.96
CA GLU A 202 24.36 4.10 -13.75
C GLU A 202 23.62 4.14 -12.40
N CYS A 203 23.25 2.97 -11.86
CA CYS A 203 22.50 2.84 -10.61
C CYS A 203 23.11 1.73 -9.76
N SER A 204 23.43 2.02 -8.50
CA SER A 204 23.89 0.98 -7.57
C SER A 204 22.71 0.24 -6.93
N TYR A 205 22.95 -0.98 -6.44
CA TYR A 205 21.93 -1.74 -5.71
C TYR A 205 21.55 -1.04 -4.38
N GLU A 206 22.51 -0.38 -3.73
CA GLU A 206 22.27 0.44 -2.53
C GLU A 206 21.30 1.58 -2.81
N SER A 207 21.37 2.20 -3.99
CA SER A 207 20.44 3.25 -4.40
C SER A 207 19.01 2.70 -4.53
N LEU A 208 18.85 1.46 -5.01
CA LEU A 208 17.56 0.78 -5.04
C LEU A 208 17.05 0.45 -3.63
N LEU A 209 17.94 0.03 -2.72
CA LEU A 209 17.60 -0.21 -1.33
C LEU A 209 17.15 1.08 -0.62
N ASP A 210 17.78 2.22 -0.89
CA ASP A 210 17.35 3.52 -0.33
C ASP A 210 15.92 3.88 -0.78
N VAL A 211 15.59 3.63 -2.05
CA VAL A 211 14.23 3.78 -2.59
C VAL A 211 13.25 2.84 -1.88
N PHE A 212 13.64 1.58 -1.68
CA PHE A 212 12.84 0.59 -0.95
C PHE A 212 12.49 1.07 0.46
N TRP A 213 13.48 1.48 1.26
CA TRP A 213 13.30 1.93 2.63
C TRP A 213 12.49 3.23 2.74
N ALA A 214 12.57 4.11 1.74
CA ALA A 214 11.80 5.35 1.70
C ALA A 214 10.34 5.16 1.26
N ARG A 215 10.01 4.07 0.55
CA ARG A 215 8.70 3.88 -0.10
C ARG A 215 7.62 3.34 0.84
N HIS A 216 7.98 2.59 1.87
CA HIS A 216 7.03 1.84 2.69
C HIS A 216 7.38 1.83 4.18
N ASP A 217 6.53 1.23 5.02
CA ASP A 217 6.81 1.00 6.43
C ASP A 217 7.36 -0.43 6.58
N PRO A 218 8.66 -0.63 6.84
CA PRO A 218 9.25 -1.96 6.92
C PRO A 218 8.96 -2.67 8.25
N THR A 219 8.10 -2.11 9.11
CA THR A 219 7.85 -2.58 10.48
C THR A 219 6.43 -3.13 10.70
N THR A 220 5.64 -3.23 9.63
CA THR A 220 4.26 -3.73 9.64
C THR A 220 4.18 -5.12 9.01
N LEU A 221 3.99 -6.15 9.83
CA LEU A 221 3.90 -7.53 9.37
C LEU A 221 2.65 -7.74 8.50
N ASN A 222 2.83 -8.27 7.29
CA ASN A 222 1.76 -8.65 6.35
C ASN A 222 0.72 -7.53 6.14
N ARG A 223 1.21 -6.29 6.05
CA ARG A 223 0.38 -5.09 5.86
C ARG A 223 1.22 -3.95 5.35
N GLN A 224 0.65 -3.15 4.46
CA GLN A 224 1.16 -1.82 4.14
C GLN A 224 0.02 -0.80 4.07
N GLY A 225 0.02 0.17 4.97
CA GLY A 225 -1.11 1.09 5.11
C GLY A 225 -2.42 0.35 5.40
N ASN A 226 -3.42 0.52 4.53
CA ASN A 226 -4.71 -0.15 4.63
C ASN A 226 -4.77 -1.50 3.90
N ASP A 227 -3.73 -1.86 3.14
CA ASP A 227 -3.65 -3.12 2.42
C ASP A 227 -3.14 -4.20 3.39
N VAL A 228 -4.02 -5.15 3.77
CA VAL A 228 -3.74 -6.18 4.76
C VAL A 228 -3.74 -7.56 4.11
N GLY A 229 -2.68 -8.32 4.34
CA GLY A 229 -2.50 -9.65 3.77
C GLY A 229 -1.03 -9.99 3.56
N THR A 230 -0.71 -11.28 3.52
CA THR A 230 0.66 -11.77 3.29
C THR A 230 1.22 -11.29 1.96
N GLN A 231 0.36 -11.04 0.97
CA GLN A 231 0.76 -10.51 -0.33
C GLN A 231 1.33 -9.09 -0.28
N TYR A 232 1.06 -8.34 0.79
CA TYR A 232 1.55 -6.96 0.96
C TYR A 232 2.75 -6.89 1.92
N ARG A 233 3.42 -8.01 2.19
CA ARG A 233 4.57 -8.04 3.09
C ARG A 233 5.77 -7.29 2.52
N SER A 234 6.63 -6.84 3.43
CA SER A 234 7.92 -6.25 3.10
C SER A 234 8.93 -7.37 2.83
N GLY A 235 9.59 -7.34 1.67
CA GLY A 235 10.58 -8.34 1.28
C GLY A 235 11.60 -7.82 0.27
N ILE A 236 12.85 -8.26 0.44
CA ILE A 236 13.94 -8.07 -0.52
C ILE A 236 14.35 -9.45 -1.02
N TYR A 237 14.29 -9.64 -2.33
CA TYR A 237 14.56 -10.94 -2.95
C TYR A 237 15.80 -10.84 -3.85
N PHE A 238 16.91 -11.37 -3.36
CA PHE A 238 18.23 -11.17 -3.97
C PHE A 238 18.54 -12.22 -5.03
N TYR A 239 19.26 -11.80 -6.07
CA TYR A 239 19.75 -12.66 -7.15
C TYR A 239 21.21 -13.09 -6.95
N THR A 240 21.99 -12.35 -6.15
CA THR A 240 23.41 -12.64 -5.91
C THR A 240 23.77 -12.52 -4.42
N PRO A 241 24.86 -13.16 -3.97
CA PRO A 241 25.36 -13.00 -2.60
C PRO A 241 25.75 -11.55 -2.25
N GLU A 242 26.18 -10.77 -3.22
CA GLU A 242 26.50 -9.35 -3.04
C GLU A 242 25.24 -8.55 -2.72
N GLN A 243 24.13 -8.84 -3.40
CA GLN A 243 22.82 -8.24 -3.10
C GLN A 243 22.31 -8.65 -1.73
N GLU A 244 22.46 -9.92 -1.33
CA GLU A 244 22.11 -10.38 0.01
C GLU A 244 22.87 -9.60 1.09
N LYS A 245 24.20 -9.51 0.95
CA LYS A 245 25.06 -8.79 1.88
C LYS A 245 24.67 -7.30 1.96
N ALA A 246 24.50 -6.64 0.81
CA ALA A 246 24.12 -5.23 0.78
C ALA A 246 22.73 -4.99 1.40
N ALA A 247 21.78 -5.89 1.17
CA ALA A 247 20.45 -5.82 1.77
C ALA A 247 20.50 -5.95 3.30
N LEU A 248 21.24 -6.93 3.83
CA LEU A 248 21.44 -7.13 5.27
C LEU A 248 22.08 -5.90 5.92
N GLU A 249 23.18 -5.40 5.34
CA GLU A 249 23.84 -4.20 5.85
C GLU A 249 22.95 -2.96 5.79
N SER A 250 22.10 -2.83 4.75
CA SER A 250 21.14 -1.73 4.65
C SER A 250 20.02 -1.83 5.69
N GLN A 251 19.55 -3.04 5.98
CA GLN A 251 18.57 -3.30 7.04
C GLN A 251 19.14 -2.90 8.40
N ASP A 252 20.40 -3.25 8.69
CA ASP A 252 21.08 -2.87 9.93
C ASP A 252 21.22 -1.35 10.08
N ARG A 253 21.55 -0.64 8.98
CA ARG A 253 21.59 0.83 8.96
C ARG A 253 20.20 1.42 9.21
N GLN A 254 19.18 0.91 8.56
CA GLN A 254 17.81 1.40 8.69
C GLN A 254 17.22 1.12 10.08
N GLN A 255 17.52 -0.05 10.66
CA GLN A 255 17.05 -0.44 11.98
C GLN A 255 17.55 0.52 13.07
N LYS A 256 18.74 1.12 12.92
CA LYS A 256 19.28 2.11 13.87
C LYS A 256 18.46 3.41 13.90
N ILE A 257 17.70 3.71 12.84
CA ILE A 257 16.91 4.93 12.68
C ILE A 257 15.45 4.68 13.11
N LEU A 258 14.98 3.43 13.04
CA LEU A 258 13.61 3.05 13.35
C LEU A 258 13.46 2.50 14.77
N ASN A 259 12.45 3.00 15.49
CA ASN A 259 12.14 2.53 16.85
C ASN A 259 11.47 1.15 16.86
N ARG A 260 10.73 0.82 15.79
CA ARG A 260 10.06 -0.47 15.62
C ARG A 260 11.00 -1.43 14.90
N LYS A 261 10.95 -2.71 15.29
CA LYS A 261 11.74 -3.75 14.63
C LYS A 261 11.30 -3.88 13.16
N ILE A 262 12.28 -3.90 12.25
CA ILE A 262 12.08 -4.21 10.84
C ILE A 262 11.69 -5.68 10.71
N ILE A 263 10.64 -5.94 9.93
CA ILE A 263 10.12 -7.30 9.67
C ILE A 263 10.35 -7.73 8.22
N THR A 264 11.07 -6.92 7.43
CA THR A 264 11.43 -7.23 6.05
C THR A 264 12.15 -8.56 5.96
N GLU A 265 11.61 -9.49 5.17
CA GLU A 265 12.30 -10.73 4.83
C GLU A 265 13.38 -10.47 3.78
N ILE A 266 14.55 -11.09 3.94
CA ILE A 266 15.63 -11.03 2.95
C ILE A 266 15.91 -12.48 2.56
N LEU A 267 15.50 -12.86 1.35
CA LEU A 267 15.48 -14.26 0.89
C LEU A 267 15.97 -14.34 -0.57
N PRO A 268 16.41 -15.52 -1.05
CA PRO A 268 16.72 -15.69 -2.46
C PRO A 268 15.52 -15.41 -3.36
N ALA A 269 15.78 -14.80 -4.53
CA ALA A 269 14.78 -14.62 -5.57
C ALA A 269 14.29 -15.98 -6.10
N LYS A 270 12.97 -16.16 -6.09
CA LYS A 270 12.27 -17.32 -6.63
C LYS A 270 11.55 -16.94 -7.92
N LYS A 271 10.95 -17.93 -8.58
CA LYS A 271 10.21 -17.75 -9.83
C LYS A 271 9.31 -16.52 -9.77
N PHE A 272 9.49 -15.65 -10.76
CA PHE A 272 8.70 -14.44 -10.93
C PHE A 272 7.56 -14.72 -11.91
N TYR A 273 6.34 -14.37 -11.52
CA TYR A 273 5.16 -14.41 -12.37
C TYR A 273 4.74 -12.97 -12.67
N ARG A 274 4.96 -12.52 -13.91
CA ARG A 274 4.52 -11.19 -14.35
C ARG A 274 3.00 -11.06 -14.17
N ALA A 275 2.56 -9.99 -13.51
CA ALA A 275 1.14 -9.71 -13.34
C ALA A 275 0.49 -9.28 -14.67
N GLU A 276 -0.84 -9.32 -14.71
CA GLU A 276 -1.64 -8.97 -15.86
C GLU A 276 -1.36 -7.54 -16.34
N GLU A 277 -1.49 -7.29 -17.65
CA GLU A 277 -1.14 -5.99 -18.28
C GLU A 277 -1.88 -4.78 -17.70
N GLY A 278 -3.04 -5.01 -17.06
CA GLY A 278 -3.78 -3.97 -16.34
C GLY A 278 -3.05 -3.45 -15.10
N HIS A 279 -2.21 -4.25 -14.45
CA HIS A 279 -1.44 -3.85 -13.27
C HIS A 279 -0.12 -3.13 -13.61
N GLN A 280 0.37 -3.34 -14.83
CA GLN A 280 1.68 -2.86 -15.27
C GLN A 280 1.64 -1.34 -15.49
N GLN A 281 2.53 -0.60 -14.85
CA GLN A 281 2.63 0.86 -14.88
C GLN A 281 1.28 1.56 -14.59
N TYR A 282 0.46 0.98 -13.70
CA TYR A 282 -0.93 1.38 -13.46
C TYR A 282 -1.10 2.88 -13.13
N LEU A 283 -0.28 3.41 -12.22
CA LEU A 283 -0.36 4.82 -11.80
C LEU A 283 0.09 5.80 -12.88
N ALA A 284 1.06 5.40 -13.71
CA ALA A 284 1.48 6.20 -14.86
C ALA A 284 0.40 6.24 -15.96
N LYS A 285 -0.39 5.17 -16.08
CA LYS A 285 -1.53 5.07 -17.02
C LYS A 285 -2.76 5.85 -16.55
N GLY A 286 -2.87 6.19 -15.27
CA GLY A 286 -3.96 7.03 -14.74
C GLY A 286 -4.47 6.61 -13.36
N GLY A 287 -4.12 5.41 -12.90
CA GLY A 287 -4.66 4.87 -11.65
C GLY A 287 -6.19 4.77 -11.64
N ARG A 288 -6.75 4.59 -10.45
CA ARG A 288 -8.18 4.39 -10.20
C ARG A 288 -9.04 5.59 -10.61
N PHE A 289 -8.50 6.80 -10.50
CA PHE A 289 -9.23 8.05 -10.71
C PHE A 289 -8.89 8.74 -12.03
N GLY A 290 -8.13 8.08 -12.93
CA GLY A 290 -7.70 8.64 -14.21
C GLY A 290 -6.64 9.75 -14.12
N SER A 291 -6.18 10.10 -12.92
CA SER A 291 -5.18 11.13 -12.66
C SER A 291 -3.77 10.55 -12.71
N LYS A 292 -3.13 10.63 -13.88
CA LYS A 292 -1.76 10.11 -14.10
C LYS A 292 -0.76 10.68 -13.10
N GLN A 293 0.17 9.84 -12.68
CA GLN A 293 1.33 10.24 -11.89
C GLN A 293 2.58 10.09 -12.75
N SER A 294 3.42 11.13 -12.80
CA SER A 294 4.61 11.13 -13.65
C SER A 294 5.60 10.03 -13.24
N ALA A 295 6.07 9.26 -14.22
CA ALA A 295 7.12 8.26 -14.10
C ALA A 295 8.49 8.79 -14.60
N GLY A 296 8.59 10.08 -14.89
CA GLY A 296 9.84 10.70 -15.38
C GLY A 296 10.99 10.50 -14.38
N LYS A 297 12.19 10.26 -14.90
CA LYS A 297 13.40 10.08 -14.09
C LYS A 297 13.64 11.30 -13.18
N GLY A 298 13.93 11.05 -11.91
CA GLY A 298 14.12 12.09 -10.90
C GLY A 298 12.85 12.77 -10.39
N CYS A 299 11.65 12.32 -10.81
CA CYS A 299 10.39 12.89 -10.32
C CYS A 299 10.20 12.63 -8.82
N ASN A 300 10.06 13.70 -8.04
CA ASN A 300 9.88 13.64 -6.58
C ASN A 300 8.45 13.99 -6.13
N ASP A 301 7.49 14.06 -7.06
CA ASP A 301 6.09 14.27 -6.73
C ASP A 301 5.59 13.15 -5.79
N PRO A 302 4.86 13.47 -4.69
CA PRO A 302 4.37 12.45 -3.79
C PRO A 302 3.52 11.39 -4.52
N ILE A 303 3.93 10.13 -4.41
CA ILE A 303 3.18 9.01 -5.01
C ILE A 303 1.94 8.72 -4.16
N ARG A 304 0.77 8.79 -4.80
CA ARG A 304 -0.53 8.40 -4.25
C ARG A 304 -0.77 6.92 -4.54
N CYS A 305 -1.24 6.16 -3.54
CA CYS A 305 -1.28 4.70 -3.61
C CYS A 305 -2.08 4.13 -4.79
N TYR A 306 -3.22 4.73 -5.12
CA TYR A 306 -4.15 4.14 -6.10
C TYR A 306 -4.49 5.05 -7.29
N GLY A 307 -4.06 6.31 -7.30
CA GLY A 307 -4.45 7.30 -8.31
C GLY A 307 -4.58 8.69 -7.75
#